data_AF-A0A8S4GDT7-F1
#
_entry.id   AF-A0A8S4GDT7-F1
#
_cell.length_a   1.000
_cell.length_b   1.000
_cell.length_c   1.000
_cell.angle_alpha   90.00
_cell.angle_beta   90.00
_cell.angle_gamma   90.00
#
_symmetry.space_group_name_H-M   'P 1'
#
loop_
_entity.id
_entity.type
_entity.pdbx_description
1 polymer ?
#
loop_
_entity_poly.entity_id
_entity_poly.type
_entity_poly.pdbx_seq_one_letter_code
_entity_poly.pdbx_strand_id
1 'polypeptide(L)'
;MEDRPIDGELTFSCNNLVFLGTMNRDTGRPEKGTLTNKREEWEYSGTLNGSMEFDGAGRMRHPDYVYEGGWRAGLQDGEGKMTRRDGGEYQGEWRRGVFHGQGTLTALTCPAWGGIDFEGPFEEGVPNGVGQLRLGDGTSGTWLEGKWVQSSADGWKSGIEGLPDAVDAGERVHFSIVARDDQGNQRLSGGDKYRVVVQLGEGEDVDSAQSFDAEDDANGRYSLDFVCQKAGRHDVHVFLVANDAEDGAEVHEALAGSPFMLSVQPSAPDPSSCRVSLRGDGSPIATGDCVQVDVLVRDRFGNDCAAVDALHFARKLTWRLLDSSGKDVMPQIDFDGTAAPTNALQNAEGDIRVVKSCRPPGPGMYRMHVAVEGGGELRGSPLSVQVHGDNLADAAGASSQPPPVDVAALWARIAAVELAGETESRDSSDERETAEEAYIRQHPDVPVVADLQDMWLVSRYQAERKRAERLASDRGGQGL
;
A
#
# COMPACT_ATOMS: atom_id res chain seq x y z
N MET A 1 10.99 14.10 82.06
CA MET A 1 10.44 15.47 81.97
C MET A 1 11.54 16.44 82.33
N GLU A 2 12.17 17.03 81.32
CA GLU A 2 12.73 18.37 81.40
C GLU A 2 12.11 19.14 80.24
N ASP A 3 11.21 20.06 80.56
CA ASP A 3 10.59 20.98 79.63
C ASP A 3 11.60 22.06 79.22
N ARG A 4 11.79 22.23 77.91
CA ARG A 4 12.20 23.50 77.32
C ARG A 4 11.21 23.86 76.19
N PRO A 5 10.67 25.09 76.15
CA PRO A 5 9.83 25.53 75.05
C PRO A 5 10.73 26.08 73.93
N ILE A 6 10.76 25.45 72.76
CA ILE A 6 11.48 25.98 71.59
C ILE A 6 10.72 25.55 70.33
N ASP A 7 10.32 26.52 69.49
CA ASP A 7 10.00 26.27 68.09
C ASP A 7 11.17 25.49 67.46
N GLY A 8 11.02 24.20 67.22
CA GLY A 8 12.18 23.39 66.85
C GLY A 8 11.81 21.96 66.54
N GLU A 9 12.23 21.54 65.35
CA GLU A 9 12.22 20.18 64.81
C GLU A 9 12.25 19.08 65.88
N LEU A 10 11.18 18.27 65.93
CA LEU A 10 11.12 17.08 66.76
C LEU A 10 11.63 15.88 66.00
N THR A 11 12.65 15.22 66.55
CA THR A 11 13.16 13.94 66.04
C THR A 11 12.63 12.79 66.90
N PHE A 12 11.79 11.94 66.33
CA PHE A 12 11.33 10.69 66.94
C PHE A 12 11.93 9.51 66.18
N SER A 13 12.45 8.51 66.88
CA SER A 13 12.83 7.23 66.25
C SER A 13 12.20 6.05 66.98
N CYS A 14 11.46 5.22 66.25
CA CYS A 14 10.96 3.94 66.76
C CYS A 14 11.01 2.91 65.62
N ASN A 15 11.40 1.66 65.92
CA ASN A 15 11.29 0.53 64.98
C ASN A 15 11.75 0.83 63.53
N ASN A 16 12.91 1.49 63.38
CA ASN A 16 13.51 1.91 62.10
C ASN A 16 12.84 3.09 61.39
N LEU A 17 11.75 3.64 61.93
CA LEU A 17 11.11 4.85 61.47
C LEU A 17 11.71 6.05 62.21
N VAL A 18 12.11 7.08 61.46
CA VAL A 18 12.60 8.36 61.99
C VAL A 18 11.72 9.47 61.46
N PHE A 19 11.09 10.24 62.34
CA PHE A 19 10.33 11.44 61.98
C PHE A 19 11.13 12.69 62.35
N LEU A 20 11.13 13.69 61.48
CA LEU A 20 11.67 15.03 61.69
C LEU A 20 10.64 16.06 61.22
N GLY A 21 10.03 16.84 62.12
CA GLY A 21 9.03 17.81 61.68
C GLY A 21 8.36 18.63 62.78
N THR A 22 7.23 19.23 62.41
CA THR A 22 6.39 20.05 63.28
C THR A 22 5.17 19.28 63.79
N MET A 23 4.74 19.66 64.99
CA MET A 23 3.54 19.16 65.63
C MET A 23 2.48 20.26 65.63
N ASN A 24 1.24 19.89 65.35
CA ASN A 24 0.08 20.74 65.54
C ASN A 24 -0.06 21.08 67.04
N ARG A 25 -0.08 22.38 67.35
CA ARG A 25 -0.08 22.89 68.73
C ARG A 25 -1.35 22.55 69.51
N ASP A 26 -2.49 22.42 68.82
CA ASP A 26 -3.79 22.18 69.46
C ASP A 26 -4.03 20.69 69.75
N THR A 27 -3.55 19.81 68.87
CA THR A 27 -3.78 18.37 68.95
C THR A 27 -2.58 17.59 69.50
N GLY A 28 -1.40 18.21 69.54
CA GLY A 28 -0.16 17.55 69.94
C GLY A 28 0.23 16.40 69.00
N ARG A 29 -0.21 16.45 67.73
CA ARG A 29 0.03 15.42 66.71
C ARG A 29 0.90 15.96 65.56
N PRO A 30 1.64 15.12 64.84
CA PRO A 30 2.45 15.56 63.70
C PRO A 30 1.57 16.18 62.61
N GLU A 31 2.02 17.28 61.99
CA GLU A 31 1.27 17.93 60.90
C GLU A 31 2.08 17.99 59.59
N LYS A 32 3.40 18.15 59.69
CA LYS A 32 4.29 18.24 58.54
C LYS A 32 5.70 17.83 58.91
N GLY A 33 6.36 17.08 58.05
CA GLY A 33 7.75 16.70 58.29
C GLY A 33 8.25 15.64 57.33
N THR A 34 9.45 15.14 57.63
CA THR A 34 10.12 14.05 56.94
C THR A 34 10.00 12.77 57.77
N LEU A 35 9.53 11.70 57.15
CA LEU A 35 9.44 10.36 57.73
C LEU A 35 10.34 9.42 56.95
N THR A 36 11.38 8.89 57.59
CA THR A 36 12.36 7.99 56.98
C THR A 36 12.20 6.59 57.57
N ASN A 37 11.99 5.58 56.73
CA ASN A 37 12.01 4.18 57.13
C ASN A 37 13.34 3.55 56.74
N LYS A 38 14.21 3.29 57.72
CA LYS A 38 15.53 2.69 57.52
C LYS A 38 15.48 1.21 57.14
N ARG A 39 14.35 0.52 57.37
CA ARG A 39 14.20 -0.91 57.04
C ARG A 39 13.76 -1.10 55.60
N GLU A 40 12.83 -0.28 55.15
CA GLU A 40 12.26 -0.34 53.79
C GLU A 40 12.89 0.70 52.84
N GLU A 41 13.89 1.44 53.33
CA GLU A 41 14.72 2.39 52.58
C GLU A 41 13.94 3.49 51.86
N TRP A 42 12.77 3.88 52.39
CA TRP A 42 11.98 4.99 51.85
C TRP A 42 11.99 6.23 52.75
N GLU A 43 11.81 7.39 52.12
CA GLU A 43 11.71 8.69 52.76
C GLU A 43 10.50 9.44 52.23
N TYR A 44 9.62 9.88 53.12
CA TYR A 44 8.50 10.77 52.80
C TYR A 44 8.77 12.16 53.37
N SER A 45 8.44 13.20 52.62
CA SER A 45 8.46 14.59 53.09
C SER A 45 7.15 15.26 52.68
N GLY A 46 6.35 15.69 53.66
CA GLY A 46 5.03 16.25 53.36
C GLY A 46 4.17 16.44 54.58
N THR A 47 2.88 16.67 54.33
CA THR A 47 1.88 16.74 55.39
C THR A 47 1.50 15.34 55.87
N LEU A 48 1.19 15.23 57.16
CA LEU A 48 0.80 14.00 57.82
C LEU A 48 -0.53 14.21 58.52
N ASN A 49 -1.34 13.16 58.58
CA ASN A 49 -2.50 13.16 59.46
C ASN A 49 -2.07 12.90 60.91
N GLY A 50 -3.04 13.06 61.81
CA GLY A 50 -2.83 12.88 63.24
C GLY A 50 -2.43 11.47 63.69
N SER A 51 -2.34 10.50 62.78
CA SER A 51 -1.91 9.12 63.01
C SER A 51 -0.55 8.81 62.35
N MET A 52 0.20 9.83 61.91
CA MET A 52 1.45 9.70 61.14
C MET A 52 1.29 9.04 59.75
N GLU A 53 0.10 9.05 59.17
CA GLU A 53 -0.10 8.61 57.78
C GLU A 53 0.05 9.80 56.82
N PHE A 54 0.44 9.51 55.58
CA PHE A 54 0.58 10.52 54.53
C PHE A 54 -0.80 11.10 54.17
N ASP A 55 -0.93 12.42 54.26
CA ASP A 55 -2.20 13.09 53.99
C ASP A 55 -1.92 14.53 53.52
N GLY A 56 -2.52 14.97 52.43
CA GLY A 56 -2.23 16.26 51.77
C GLY A 56 -1.06 16.17 50.79
N ALA A 57 -0.32 17.27 50.60
CA ALA A 57 0.78 17.31 49.62
C ALA A 57 2.07 16.72 50.19
N GLY A 58 2.73 15.86 49.40
CA GLY A 58 3.97 15.24 49.84
C GLY A 58 4.79 14.58 48.74
N ARG A 59 6.06 14.36 49.05
CA ARG A 59 7.05 13.71 48.22
C ARG A 59 7.56 12.44 48.89
N MET A 60 7.42 11.29 48.23
CA MET A 60 7.98 10.01 48.62
C MET A 60 9.18 9.67 47.73
N ARG A 61 10.30 9.28 48.33
CA ARG A 61 11.45 8.65 47.71
C ARG A 61 11.51 7.21 48.18
N HIS A 62 11.09 6.30 47.32
CA HIS A 62 11.24 4.85 47.49
C HIS A 62 12.45 4.39 46.65
N PRO A 63 13.12 3.26 46.99
CA PRO A 63 14.21 2.75 46.16
C PRO A 63 13.82 2.58 44.68
N ASP A 64 12.58 2.18 44.42
CA ASP A 64 12.08 1.87 43.07
C ASP A 64 11.44 3.07 42.35
N TYR A 65 10.97 4.08 43.08
CA TYR A 65 10.24 5.22 42.50
C TYR A 65 10.27 6.47 43.39
N VAL A 66 10.08 7.62 42.76
CA VAL A 66 9.81 8.90 43.43
C VAL A 66 8.39 9.32 43.09
N TYR A 67 7.59 9.68 44.09
CA TYR A 67 6.25 10.23 43.91
C TYR A 67 6.17 11.63 44.51
N GLU A 68 5.54 12.57 43.80
CA GLU A 68 5.28 13.94 44.23
C GLU A 68 3.82 14.26 43.93
N GLY A 69 3.00 14.48 44.95
CA GLY A 69 1.58 14.73 44.73
C GLY A 69 0.73 14.68 45.98
N GLY A 70 -0.58 14.51 45.77
CA GLY A 70 -1.57 14.39 46.83
C GLY A 70 -1.58 13.00 47.48
N TRP A 71 -1.85 13.01 48.78
CA TRP A 71 -1.97 11.84 49.62
C TRP A 71 -3.27 11.91 50.43
N ARG A 72 -3.88 10.76 50.68
CA ARG A 72 -5.01 10.60 51.59
C ARG A 72 -4.94 9.25 52.27
N ALA A 73 -4.96 9.24 53.60
CA ALA A 73 -4.90 8.02 54.41
C ALA A 73 -3.75 7.07 53.99
N GLY A 74 -2.56 7.63 53.76
CA GLY A 74 -1.35 6.88 53.41
C GLY A 74 -1.26 6.43 51.94
N LEU A 75 -2.23 6.79 51.10
CA LEU A 75 -2.28 6.41 49.68
C LEU A 75 -2.21 7.65 48.78
N GLN A 76 -1.65 7.50 47.58
CA GLN A 76 -1.66 8.54 46.56
C GLN A 76 -3.12 8.84 46.16
N ASP A 77 -3.50 10.11 46.19
CA ASP A 77 -4.87 10.56 45.92
C ASP A 77 -4.88 12.02 45.43
N GLY A 78 -5.62 12.32 44.37
CA GLY A 78 -5.57 13.62 43.69
C GLY A 78 -4.45 13.69 42.64
N GLU A 79 -4.02 14.89 42.26
CA GLU A 79 -2.97 15.04 41.24
C GLU A 79 -1.59 14.64 41.78
N GLY A 80 -0.81 13.95 40.94
CA GLY A 80 0.56 13.62 41.30
C GLY A 80 1.40 13.07 40.15
N LYS A 81 2.71 13.17 40.32
CA LYS A 81 3.73 12.66 39.42
C LYS A 81 4.52 11.54 40.08
N MET A 82 4.64 10.40 39.41
CA MET A 82 5.53 9.29 39.80
C MET A 82 6.61 9.12 38.74
N THR A 83 7.88 9.09 39.14
CA THR A 83 9.03 8.74 38.31
C THR A 83 9.66 7.45 38.85
N ARG A 84 9.71 6.40 38.03
CA ARG A 84 10.31 5.11 38.37
C ARG A 84 11.82 5.12 38.12
N ARG A 85 12.52 4.17 38.75
CA ARG A 85 13.98 3.99 38.56
C ARG A 85 14.37 3.64 37.12
N ASP A 86 13.49 2.95 36.40
CA ASP A 86 13.64 2.64 34.97
C ASP A 86 13.43 3.87 34.06
N GLY A 87 13.12 5.02 34.65
CA GLY A 87 12.86 6.29 33.97
C GLY A 87 11.41 6.43 33.48
N GLY A 88 10.55 5.43 33.68
CA GLY A 88 9.13 5.55 33.37
C GLY A 88 8.43 6.55 34.28
N GLU A 89 7.61 7.43 33.71
CA GLU A 89 6.89 8.48 34.42
C GLU A 89 5.37 8.32 34.28
N TYR A 90 4.63 8.71 35.32
CA TYR A 90 3.20 8.94 35.23
C TYR A 90 2.89 10.29 35.86
N GLN A 91 2.10 11.12 35.20
CA GLN A 91 1.60 12.38 35.72
C GLN A 91 0.10 12.46 35.47
N GLY A 92 -0.70 12.55 36.52
CA GLY A 92 -2.16 12.55 36.37
C GLY A 92 -2.88 12.45 37.70
N GLU A 93 -4.15 12.12 37.64
CA GLU A 93 -4.95 11.89 38.83
C GLU A 93 -4.70 10.51 39.45
N TRP A 94 -4.81 10.46 40.76
CA TRP A 94 -4.65 9.27 41.56
C TRP A 94 -5.89 9.09 42.41
N ARG A 95 -6.27 7.83 42.62
CA ARG A 95 -7.33 7.48 43.55
C ARG A 95 -6.92 6.25 44.32
N ARG A 96 -6.79 6.35 45.64
CA ARG A 96 -6.46 5.21 46.53
C ARG A 96 -5.20 4.42 46.10
N GLY A 97 -4.21 5.13 45.55
CA GLY A 97 -2.92 4.56 45.16
C GLY A 97 -2.89 3.90 43.78
N VAL A 98 -3.90 4.10 42.93
CA VAL A 98 -3.87 3.70 41.52
C VAL A 98 -4.08 4.91 40.61
N PHE A 99 -3.56 4.84 39.38
CA PHE A 99 -3.81 5.85 38.35
C PHE A 99 -5.30 5.94 38.07
N HIS A 100 -5.80 7.17 37.93
CA HIS A 100 -7.21 7.45 37.70
C HIS A 100 -7.37 8.74 36.89
N GLY A 101 -8.59 9.04 36.43
CA GLY A 101 -8.90 10.33 35.80
C GLY A 101 -7.99 10.61 34.61
N GLN A 102 -7.69 11.88 34.32
CA GLN A 102 -6.78 12.21 33.23
C GLN A 102 -5.33 12.04 33.64
N GLY A 103 -4.50 11.49 32.74
CA GLY A 103 -3.07 11.40 32.97
C GLY A 103 -2.24 11.10 31.73
N THR A 104 -0.94 11.28 31.88
CA THR A 104 0.09 10.95 30.91
C THR A 104 1.04 9.91 31.52
N LEU A 105 1.19 8.79 30.84
CA LEU A 105 2.13 7.71 31.16
C LEU A 105 3.23 7.70 30.10
N THR A 106 4.47 7.87 30.50
CA THR A 106 5.66 7.71 29.65
C THR A 106 6.42 6.49 30.14
N ALA A 107 6.34 5.38 29.43
CA ALA A 107 7.07 4.16 29.75
C ALA A 107 8.29 4.05 28.84
N LEU A 108 9.50 4.20 29.39
CA LEU A 108 10.75 4.15 28.62
C LEU A 108 11.21 2.71 28.27
N THR A 109 10.59 1.68 28.86
CA THR A 109 11.01 0.29 28.66
C THR A 109 9.82 -0.67 28.57
N CYS A 110 9.28 -0.82 27.36
CA CYS A 110 8.64 -2.06 26.95
C CYS A 110 9.60 -2.81 26.01
N PRO A 111 10.03 -4.05 26.33
CA PRO A 111 10.99 -4.79 25.50
C PRO A 111 10.53 -5.05 24.07
N ALA A 112 9.22 -5.00 23.82
CA ALA A 112 8.63 -5.27 22.51
C ALA A 112 8.50 -4.02 21.61
N TRP A 113 8.46 -2.79 22.16
CA TRP A 113 8.14 -1.58 21.38
C TRP A 113 9.00 -0.35 21.71
N GLY A 114 10.08 -0.51 22.47
CA GLY A 114 11.05 0.57 22.74
C GLY A 114 10.55 1.71 23.63
N GLY A 115 9.31 1.64 24.10
CA GLY A 115 8.64 2.61 24.96
C GLY A 115 7.16 2.77 24.60
N ILE A 116 6.34 3.30 25.51
CA ILE A 116 4.93 3.66 25.24
C ILE A 116 4.63 4.96 25.97
N ASP A 117 4.19 5.96 25.24
CA ASP A 117 3.58 7.17 25.77
C ASP A 117 2.07 7.07 25.59
N PHE A 118 1.32 7.25 26.67
CA PHE A 118 -0.14 7.30 26.63
C PHE A 118 -0.63 8.56 27.34
N GLU A 119 -1.53 9.29 26.69
CA GLU A 119 -2.22 10.45 27.26
C GLU A 119 -3.72 10.24 27.16
N GLY A 120 -4.41 10.22 28.31
CA GLY A 120 -5.85 10.03 28.34
C GLY A 120 -6.39 9.59 29.69
N PRO A 121 -7.64 9.14 29.73
CA PRO A 121 -8.27 8.72 30.97
C PRO A 121 -7.73 7.37 31.45
N PHE A 122 -7.68 7.22 32.77
CA PHE A 122 -7.33 5.99 33.48
C PHE A 122 -8.45 5.61 34.45
N GLU A 123 -8.71 4.32 34.58
CA GLU A 123 -9.58 3.76 35.59
C GLU A 123 -8.95 2.51 36.21
N GLU A 124 -8.91 2.43 37.54
CA GLU A 124 -8.29 1.31 38.28
C GLU A 124 -6.86 0.96 37.79
N GLY A 125 -6.10 1.97 37.37
CA GLY A 125 -4.73 1.80 36.90
C GLY A 125 -4.56 1.36 35.44
N VAL A 126 -5.63 1.29 34.65
CA VAL A 126 -5.58 0.97 33.20
C VAL A 126 -6.14 2.12 32.36
N PRO A 127 -5.63 2.34 31.13
CA PRO A 127 -6.21 3.24 30.15
C PRO A 127 -7.70 2.94 29.93
N ASN A 128 -8.54 3.96 30.05
CA ASN A 128 -9.98 3.87 29.82
C ASN A 128 -10.46 5.06 28.99
N GLY A 129 -11.48 4.87 28.16
CA GLY A 129 -12.04 5.94 27.31
C GLY A 129 -11.15 6.29 26.10
N VAL A 130 -11.24 7.54 25.65
CA VAL A 130 -10.53 8.04 24.47
C VAL A 130 -9.19 8.65 24.88
N GLY A 131 -8.08 8.17 24.30
CA GLY A 131 -6.74 8.68 24.58
C GLY A 131 -5.81 8.61 23.37
N GLN A 132 -4.60 9.14 23.49
CA GLN A 132 -3.55 9.05 22.46
C GLN A 132 -2.44 8.15 22.94
N LEU A 133 -1.97 7.26 22.08
CA LEU A 133 -0.88 6.34 22.34
C LEU A 133 0.21 6.52 21.28
N ARG A 134 1.45 6.66 21.74
CA ARG A 134 2.65 6.69 20.91
C ARG A 134 3.60 5.58 21.36
N LEU A 135 4.08 4.80 20.41
CA LEU A 135 5.05 3.74 20.62
C LEU A 135 6.47 4.31 20.53
N GLY A 136 7.45 3.61 21.08
CA GLY A 136 8.84 4.05 21.13
C GLY A 136 9.53 4.13 19.76
N ASP A 137 8.97 3.48 18.74
CA ASP A 137 9.39 3.62 17.34
C ASP A 137 8.84 4.89 16.66
N GLY A 138 8.02 5.68 17.35
CA GLY A 138 7.37 6.89 16.86
C GLY A 138 5.94 6.69 16.35
N THR A 139 5.51 5.44 16.15
CA THR A 139 4.16 5.11 15.69
C THR A 139 3.12 5.65 16.66
N SER A 140 2.09 6.32 16.15
CA SER A 140 1.04 6.90 17.00
C SER A 140 -0.36 6.42 16.60
N GLY A 141 -1.31 6.56 17.53
CA GLY A 141 -2.69 6.19 17.29
C GLY A 141 -3.58 6.56 18.47
N THR A 142 -4.87 6.34 18.29
CA THR A 142 -5.90 6.66 19.28
C THR A 142 -6.32 5.40 20.03
N TRP A 143 -6.46 5.51 21.33
CA TRP A 143 -7.06 4.49 22.18
C TRP A 143 -8.56 4.76 22.26
N LEU A 144 -9.38 3.79 21.87
CA LEU A 144 -10.84 3.87 21.88
C LEU A 144 -11.38 2.62 22.59
N GLU A 145 -12.09 2.82 23.70
CA GLU A 145 -12.82 1.77 24.43
C GLU A 145 -12.00 0.48 24.68
N GLY A 146 -10.73 0.64 25.08
CA GLY A 146 -9.85 -0.48 25.41
C GLY A 146 -9.09 -1.08 24.21
N LYS A 147 -9.20 -0.48 23.03
CA LYS A 147 -8.48 -0.88 21.82
C LYS A 147 -7.61 0.25 21.31
N TRP A 148 -6.40 -0.07 20.88
CA TRP A 148 -5.55 0.86 20.16
C TRP A 148 -5.84 0.80 18.66
N VAL A 149 -6.02 1.96 18.05
CA VAL A 149 -6.23 2.16 16.61
C VAL A 149 -5.12 3.07 16.10
N GLN A 150 -4.28 2.56 15.20
CA GLN A 150 -3.22 3.36 14.57
C GLN A 150 -3.82 4.50 13.73
N SER A 151 -3.07 5.59 13.55
CA SER A 151 -3.42 6.65 12.59
C SER A 151 -3.63 6.11 11.17
N SER A 152 -4.57 6.72 10.44
CA SER A 152 -4.85 6.43 9.03
C SER A 152 -3.64 6.73 8.14
N ALA A 153 -3.58 6.10 6.96
CA ALA A 153 -2.55 6.41 5.99
C ALA A 153 -2.67 7.84 5.45
N ASP A 154 -1.53 8.42 5.10
CA ASP A 154 -1.38 9.71 4.41
C ASP A 154 -0.80 9.42 3.01
N GLY A 155 -1.47 9.89 1.95
CA GLY A 155 -1.06 9.62 0.57
C GLY A 155 0.30 10.23 0.23
N TRP A 156 0.60 11.42 0.76
CA TRP A 156 1.85 12.14 0.50
C TRP A 156 3.05 11.58 1.28
N LYS A 157 2.80 10.81 2.34
CA LYS A 157 3.84 10.07 3.05
C LYS A 157 4.01 8.67 2.52
N SER A 158 2.95 8.04 2.06
CA SER A 158 2.95 6.69 1.49
C SER A 158 3.72 6.62 0.18
N GLY A 159 4.18 5.43 -0.18
CA GLY A 159 4.95 5.21 -1.42
C GLY A 159 4.77 3.81 -1.96
N ILE A 160 5.43 3.53 -3.09
CA ILE A 160 5.41 2.20 -3.72
C ILE A 160 6.80 1.58 -3.73
N GLU A 161 6.85 0.25 -3.74
CA GLU A 161 8.06 -0.56 -3.83
C GLU A 161 7.86 -1.67 -4.87
N GLY A 162 8.87 -1.91 -5.70
CA GLY A 162 8.88 -3.06 -6.62
C GLY A 162 8.25 -2.82 -8.00
N LEU A 163 7.79 -1.61 -8.32
CA LEU A 163 7.33 -1.30 -9.68
C LEU A 163 8.52 -1.34 -10.67
N PRO A 164 8.47 -2.16 -11.73
CA PRO A 164 9.54 -2.24 -12.72
C PRO A 164 9.52 -1.03 -13.67
N ASP A 165 10.70 -0.58 -14.09
CA ASP A 165 10.83 0.48 -15.10
C ASP A 165 10.33 0.02 -16.49
N ALA A 166 10.51 -1.27 -16.80
CA ALA A 166 10.10 -1.87 -18.07
C ALA A 166 9.67 -3.33 -17.91
N VAL A 167 8.71 -3.75 -18.73
CA VAL A 167 8.15 -5.11 -18.76
C VAL A 167 7.71 -5.49 -20.17
N ASP A 168 7.75 -6.77 -20.53
CA ASP A 168 7.23 -7.23 -21.82
C ASP A 168 5.69 -7.33 -21.78
N ALA A 169 5.04 -7.02 -22.90
CA ALA A 169 3.59 -7.11 -23.04
C ALA A 169 3.10 -8.52 -22.69
N GLY A 170 2.10 -8.60 -21.82
CA GLY A 170 1.55 -9.85 -21.34
C GLY A 170 2.25 -10.46 -20.13
N GLU A 171 3.39 -9.91 -19.68
CA GLU A 171 3.98 -10.29 -18.40
C GLU A 171 3.25 -9.64 -17.22
N ARG A 172 3.36 -10.28 -16.06
CA ARG A 172 2.73 -9.83 -14.82
C ARG A 172 3.58 -8.74 -14.18
N VAL A 173 2.96 -7.59 -13.94
CA VAL A 173 3.51 -6.51 -13.13
C VAL A 173 2.99 -6.70 -11.71
N HIS A 174 3.91 -6.79 -10.76
CA HIS A 174 3.62 -6.87 -9.34
C HIS A 174 4.37 -5.76 -8.62
N PHE A 175 3.68 -5.00 -7.77
CA PHE A 175 4.32 -4.05 -6.86
C PHE A 175 3.52 -3.94 -5.57
N SER A 176 4.16 -3.42 -4.53
CA SER A 176 3.53 -3.19 -3.24
C SER A 176 3.44 -1.70 -2.93
N ILE A 177 2.34 -1.27 -2.33
CA ILE A 177 2.18 0.04 -1.72
C ILE A 177 2.56 -0.10 -0.24
N VAL A 178 3.36 0.84 0.26
CA VAL A 178 3.75 0.92 1.66
C VAL A 178 3.02 2.10 2.28
N ALA A 179 1.99 1.80 3.07
CA ALA A 179 1.20 2.81 3.75
C ALA A 179 1.99 3.42 4.91
N ARG A 180 1.93 4.74 5.00
CA ARG A 180 2.56 5.51 6.06
C ARG A 180 1.58 6.51 6.65
N ASP A 181 1.68 6.76 7.95
CA ASP A 181 0.90 7.80 8.62
C ASP A 181 1.38 9.22 8.26
N ASP A 182 0.69 10.23 8.76
CA ASP A 182 1.00 11.66 8.60
C ASP A 182 2.42 12.05 9.09
N GLN A 183 2.97 11.27 10.03
CA GLN A 183 4.33 11.41 10.55
C GLN A 183 5.38 10.66 9.73
N GLY A 184 4.96 9.83 8.77
CA GLY A 184 5.81 9.04 7.88
C GLY A 184 6.20 7.67 8.42
N ASN A 185 5.65 7.25 9.57
CA ASN A 185 5.88 5.92 10.11
C ASN A 185 5.11 4.89 9.28
N GLN A 186 5.69 3.69 9.10
CA GLN A 186 4.98 2.64 8.38
C GLN A 186 3.78 2.17 9.19
N ARG A 187 2.65 2.00 8.50
CA ARG A 187 1.49 1.35 9.11
C ARG A 187 1.81 -0.09 9.51
N LEU A 188 1.30 -0.51 10.66
CA LEU A 188 1.45 -1.85 11.22
C LEU A 188 0.21 -2.71 11.00
N SER A 189 -0.84 -2.11 10.47
CA SER A 189 -2.14 -2.71 10.18
C SER A 189 -2.66 -2.20 8.84
N GLY A 190 -3.52 -3.00 8.21
CA GLY A 190 -4.28 -2.62 7.02
C GLY A 190 -5.51 -1.75 7.31
N GLY A 191 -6.43 -1.70 6.37
CA GLY A 191 -7.74 -1.01 6.47
C GLY A 191 -7.86 0.28 5.67
N ASP A 192 -6.78 0.75 5.05
CA ASP A 192 -6.83 1.83 4.06
C ASP A 192 -7.21 1.26 2.69
N LYS A 193 -7.78 2.08 1.81
CA LYS A 193 -8.14 1.65 0.45
C LYS A 193 -7.27 2.37 -0.55
N TYR A 194 -6.66 1.61 -1.45
CA TYR A 194 -5.87 2.17 -2.54
C TYR A 194 -6.46 1.78 -3.88
N ARG A 195 -6.58 2.77 -4.76
CA ARG A 195 -6.98 2.58 -6.15
C ARG A 195 -5.83 2.93 -7.07
N VAL A 196 -5.54 2.02 -8.00
CA VAL A 196 -4.49 2.18 -9.00
C VAL A 196 -5.12 2.30 -10.37
N VAL A 197 -4.76 3.35 -11.11
CA VAL A 197 -5.22 3.60 -12.46
C VAL A 197 -4.03 3.57 -13.39
N VAL A 198 -4.04 2.66 -14.36
CA VAL A 198 -2.98 2.50 -15.36
C VAL A 198 -3.49 3.02 -16.69
N GLN A 199 -2.83 4.04 -17.23
CA GLN A 199 -3.20 4.68 -18.49
C GLN A 199 -2.03 4.68 -19.47
N LEU A 200 -2.30 4.51 -20.77
CA LEU A 200 -1.28 4.66 -21.81
C LEU A 200 -0.95 6.15 -22.04
N GLY A 201 0.29 6.54 -21.76
CA GLY A 201 0.83 7.89 -21.89
C GLY A 201 1.44 8.16 -23.27
N GLU A 202 0.58 8.41 -24.27
CA GLU A 202 0.72 9.29 -25.44
C GLU A 202 -0.39 8.93 -26.47
N GLY A 203 -1.35 9.85 -26.66
CA GLY A 203 -2.38 9.77 -27.71
C GLY A 203 -3.74 9.23 -27.24
N GLU A 204 -4.63 10.16 -26.87
CA GLU A 204 -6.09 10.10 -26.99
C GLU A 204 -6.75 8.72 -26.85
N ASP A 205 -7.00 8.28 -25.61
CA ASP A 205 -8.20 7.52 -25.22
C ASP A 205 -8.18 7.33 -23.70
N VAL A 206 -8.82 8.27 -22.97
CA VAL A 206 -9.05 8.16 -21.51
C VAL A 206 -9.85 6.89 -21.19
N ASP A 207 -10.61 6.39 -22.17
CA ASP A 207 -11.41 5.16 -22.09
C ASP A 207 -10.58 3.87 -22.03
N SER A 208 -9.27 3.94 -22.24
CA SER A 208 -8.36 2.78 -22.13
C SER A 208 -7.72 2.60 -20.75
N ALA A 209 -8.02 3.50 -19.81
CA ALA A 209 -7.51 3.41 -18.45
C ALA A 209 -8.08 2.17 -17.73
N GLN A 210 -7.20 1.39 -17.13
CA GLN A 210 -7.58 0.24 -16.31
C GLN A 210 -7.46 0.63 -14.84
N SER A 211 -8.54 0.44 -14.08
CA SER A 211 -8.55 0.65 -12.63
C SER A 211 -8.50 -0.67 -11.88
N PHE A 212 -7.74 -0.68 -10.80
CA PHE A 212 -7.55 -1.83 -9.92
C PHE A 212 -7.62 -1.35 -8.46
N ASP A 213 -8.22 -2.14 -7.59
CA ASP A 213 -8.15 -1.93 -6.15
C ASP A 213 -7.03 -2.80 -5.58
N ALA A 214 -6.18 -2.23 -4.72
CA ALA A 214 -5.06 -2.98 -4.13
C ALA A 214 -5.54 -3.96 -3.06
N GLU A 215 -4.91 -5.12 -2.97
CA GLU A 215 -5.18 -6.13 -1.95
C GLU A 215 -4.49 -5.76 -0.64
N ASP A 216 -5.23 -5.79 0.48
CA ASP A 216 -4.69 -5.46 1.80
C ASP A 216 -4.02 -6.67 2.46
N ASP A 217 -2.71 -6.58 2.72
CA ASP A 217 -1.93 -7.64 3.37
C ASP A 217 -2.05 -7.61 4.92
N ALA A 218 -2.94 -6.76 5.45
CA ALA A 218 -3.24 -6.56 6.88
C ALA A 218 -2.04 -6.13 7.74
N ASN A 219 -0.97 -5.64 7.12
CA ASN A 219 0.29 -5.28 7.79
C ASN A 219 0.81 -3.88 7.38
N GLY A 220 -0.07 -3.05 6.80
CA GLY A 220 0.28 -1.73 6.26
C GLY A 220 0.95 -1.78 4.88
N ARG A 221 0.97 -2.96 4.24
CA ARG A 221 1.33 -3.11 2.82
C ARG A 221 0.11 -3.58 2.03
N TYR A 222 0.09 -3.16 0.78
CA TYR A 222 -0.97 -3.50 -0.16
C TYR A 222 -0.35 -4.00 -1.45
N SER A 223 -0.80 -5.15 -1.92
CA SER A 223 -0.25 -5.82 -3.09
C SER A 223 -1.11 -5.54 -4.31
N LEU A 224 -0.47 -5.32 -5.47
CA LEU A 224 -1.16 -5.15 -6.74
C LEU A 224 -0.51 -5.99 -7.82
N ASP A 225 -1.35 -6.72 -8.55
CA ASP A 225 -0.96 -7.53 -9.70
C ASP A 225 -1.83 -7.18 -10.91
N PHE A 226 -1.20 -6.81 -12.03
CA PHE A 226 -1.90 -6.59 -13.29
C PHE A 226 -1.03 -6.99 -14.49
N VAL A 227 -1.63 -7.00 -15.68
CA VAL A 227 -0.97 -7.35 -16.93
C VAL A 227 -1.30 -6.30 -17.99
N CYS A 228 -0.28 -5.69 -18.58
CA CYS A 228 -0.44 -4.79 -19.71
C CYS A 228 -0.18 -5.53 -21.03
N GLN A 229 -1.11 -5.43 -21.98
CA GLN A 229 -0.99 -6.07 -23.30
C GLN A 229 -0.59 -5.10 -24.40
N LYS A 230 -0.88 -3.81 -24.24
CA LYS A 230 -0.54 -2.78 -25.23
C LYS A 230 0.87 -2.29 -24.94
N ALA A 231 1.74 -2.28 -25.95
CA ALA A 231 3.08 -1.72 -25.80
C ALA A 231 3.02 -0.18 -25.78
N GLY A 232 3.96 0.43 -25.07
CA GLY A 232 4.09 1.87 -24.93
C GLY A 232 4.34 2.31 -23.49
N ARG A 233 4.51 3.61 -23.31
CA ARG A 233 4.68 4.22 -21.99
C ARG A 233 3.33 4.27 -21.29
N HIS A 234 3.25 3.76 -20.08
CA HIS A 234 2.07 3.81 -19.22
C HIS A 234 2.35 4.68 -18.00
N ASP A 235 1.39 5.52 -17.64
CA ASP A 235 1.38 6.27 -16.40
C ASP A 235 0.51 5.50 -15.40
N VAL A 236 1.12 5.10 -14.30
CA VAL A 236 0.52 4.37 -13.18
C VAL A 236 0.21 5.37 -12.09
N HIS A 237 -1.06 5.76 -11.99
CA HIS A 237 -1.55 6.61 -10.93
C HIS A 237 -1.96 5.76 -9.74
N VAL A 238 -1.43 6.08 -8.55
CA VAL A 238 -1.85 5.44 -7.31
C VAL A 238 -2.53 6.48 -6.44
N PHE A 239 -3.73 6.15 -5.95
CA PHE A 239 -4.56 7.00 -5.12
C PHE A 239 -4.90 6.31 -3.81
N LEU A 240 -4.76 7.03 -2.70
CA LEU A 240 -5.41 6.70 -1.44
C LEU A 240 -6.87 7.15 -1.53
N VAL A 241 -7.80 6.24 -1.23
CA VAL A 241 -9.24 6.51 -1.21
C VAL A 241 -9.61 6.85 0.22
N ALA A 242 -9.96 8.11 0.47
CA ALA A 242 -10.44 8.52 1.78
C ALA A 242 -11.80 7.86 2.07
N ASN A 243 -11.95 7.27 3.25
CA ASN A 243 -13.22 6.67 3.67
C ASN A 243 -14.29 7.71 4.08
N ASP A 244 -13.90 8.99 4.24
CA ASP A 244 -14.72 10.05 4.85
C ASP A 244 -15.32 11.05 3.84
N ALA A 245 -15.82 10.57 2.71
CA ALA A 245 -16.63 11.41 1.84
C ALA A 245 -18.02 11.59 2.46
N GLU A 246 -18.23 12.68 3.21
CA GLU A 246 -19.55 13.07 3.78
C GLU A 246 -20.68 13.09 2.72
N ASP A 247 -20.34 13.28 1.44
CA ASP A 247 -21.26 13.33 0.31
C ASP A 247 -21.27 12.07 -0.58
N GLY A 248 -20.58 10.98 -0.16
CA GLY A 248 -20.45 9.75 -0.96
C GLY A 248 -19.57 9.88 -2.22
N ALA A 249 -18.93 11.04 -2.41
CA ALA A 249 -17.96 11.28 -3.47
C ALA A 249 -16.57 10.80 -3.03
N GLU A 250 -16.10 9.66 -3.54
CA GLU A 250 -14.75 9.15 -3.24
C GLU A 250 -13.69 10.24 -3.45
N VAL A 251 -13.08 10.69 -2.35
CA VAL A 251 -11.96 11.64 -2.41
C VAL A 251 -10.70 10.82 -2.63
N HIS A 252 -10.06 11.05 -3.77
CA HIS A 252 -8.82 10.41 -4.16
C HIS A 252 -7.64 11.34 -3.88
N GLU A 253 -6.78 10.96 -2.95
CA GLU A 253 -5.49 11.61 -2.74
C GLU A 253 -4.41 10.87 -3.53
N ALA A 254 -3.70 11.57 -4.42
CA ALA A 254 -2.59 10.95 -5.16
C ALA A 254 -1.40 10.66 -4.24
N LEU A 255 -0.81 9.48 -4.40
CA LEU A 255 0.38 9.12 -3.63
C LEU A 255 1.60 9.95 -4.02
N ALA A 256 2.54 10.11 -3.10
CA ALA A 256 3.81 10.76 -3.40
C ALA A 256 4.54 10.07 -4.55
N GLY A 257 4.87 10.84 -5.59
CA GLY A 257 5.54 10.33 -6.79
C GLY A 257 4.59 9.81 -7.88
N SER A 258 3.28 9.77 -7.63
CA SER A 258 2.26 9.49 -8.64
C SER A 258 2.13 10.66 -9.64
N PRO A 259 2.01 10.42 -10.96
CA PRO A 259 2.07 9.12 -11.62
C PRO A 259 3.49 8.55 -11.72
N PHE A 260 3.57 7.23 -11.60
CA PHE A 260 4.79 6.46 -11.85
C PHE A 260 4.83 6.00 -13.30
N MET A 261 6.02 5.91 -13.88
CA MET A 261 6.17 5.54 -15.29
C MET A 261 6.50 4.05 -15.43
N LEU A 262 5.75 3.35 -16.29
CA LEU A 262 5.96 1.96 -16.65
C LEU A 262 6.11 1.83 -18.18
N SER A 263 7.24 1.32 -18.64
CA SER A 263 7.47 1.09 -20.08
C SER A 263 7.08 -0.34 -20.47
N VAL A 264 6.02 -0.51 -21.26
CA VAL A 264 5.62 -1.83 -21.75
C VAL A 264 6.23 -2.06 -23.13
N GLN A 265 7.11 -3.04 -23.24
CA GLN A 265 7.76 -3.42 -24.50
C GLN A 265 6.91 -4.46 -25.24
N PRO A 266 6.93 -4.50 -26.58
CA PRO A 266 6.32 -5.59 -27.33
C PRO A 266 6.92 -6.93 -26.92
N SER A 267 6.08 -7.96 -26.80
CA SER A 267 6.57 -9.32 -26.54
C SER A 267 7.21 -9.94 -27.78
N ALA A 268 7.76 -11.16 -27.63
CA ALA A 268 8.39 -11.86 -28.73
C ALA A 268 7.45 -12.04 -29.94
N PRO A 269 7.95 -11.94 -31.19
CA PRO A 269 7.15 -12.11 -32.39
C PRO A 269 6.33 -13.41 -32.42
N ASP A 270 5.04 -13.31 -32.74
CA ASP A 270 4.15 -14.46 -32.91
C ASP A 270 3.78 -14.65 -34.39
N PRO A 271 4.14 -15.80 -35.01
CA PRO A 271 3.78 -16.09 -36.40
C PRO A 271 2.30 -15.90 -36.74
N SER A 272 1.39 -16.13 -35.80
CA SER A 272 -0.06 -16.03 -36.01
C SER A 272 -0.56 -14.58 -36.12
N SER A 273 0.16 -13.64 -35.51
CA SER A 273 -0.12 -12.20 -35.56
C SER A 273 0.63 -11.49 -36.70
N CYS A 274 1.70 -12.09 -37.22
CA CYS A 274 2.45 -11.58 -38.35
C CYS A 274 1.65 -11.66 -39.66
N ARG A 275 1.78 -10.63 -40.51
CA ARG A 275 1.09 -10.57 -41.81
C ARG A 275 2.08 -10.33 -42.93
N VAL A 276 1.85 -10.97 -44.07
CA VAL A 276 2.62 -10.76 -45.30
C VAL A 276 1.78 -10.06 -46.36
N SER A 277 2.38 -9.13 -47.10
CA SER A 277 1.75 -8.38 -48.19
C SER A 277 2.75 -8.02 -49.29
N LEU A 278 2.26 -7.90 -50.52
CA LEU A 278 3.04 -7.29 -51.60
C LEU A 278 3.09 -5.78 -51.41
N ARG A 279 4.25 -5.17 -51.65
CA ARG A 279 4.38 -3.72 -51.67
C ARG A 279 3.91 -3.20 -53.03
N GLY A 280 2.85 -2.40 -53.03
CA GLY A 280 2.18 -1.89 -54.22
C GLY A 280 0.67 -2.10 -54.16
N ASP A 281 -0.05 -1.69 -55.20
CA ASP A 281 -1.52 -1.80 -55.31
C ASP A 281 -1.99 -3.15 -55.90
N GLY A 282 -1.07 -4.09 -56.11
CA GLY A 282 -1.35 -5.37 -56.76
C GLY A 282 -1.36 -5.30 -58.29
N SER A 283 -0.95 -4.17 -58.88
CA SER A 283 -0.77 -4.07 -60.33
C SER A 283 0.26 -5.08 -60.86
N PRO A 284 0.07 -5.60 -62.09
CA PRO A 284 1.06 -6.43 -62.75
C PRO A 284 2.43 -5.74 -62.82
N ILE A 285 3.48 -6.48 -62.49
CA ILE A 285 4.86 -6.00 -62.45
C ILE A 285 5.51 -6.24 -63.81
N ALA A 286 6.34 -5.32 -64.31
CA ALA A 286 7.02 -5.49 -65.58
C ALA A 286 8.11 -6.59 -65.48
N THR A 287 8.38 -7.26 -66.60
CA THR A 287 9.44 -8.26 -66.65
C THR A 287 10.79 -7.61 -66.35
N GLY A 288 11.53 -8.20 -65.42
CA GLY A 288 12.82 -7.66 -64.97
C GLY A 288 12.73 -6.78 -63.73
N ASP A 289 11.56 -6.32 -63.29
CA ASP A 289 11.42 -5.54 -62.06
C ASP A 289 11.46 -6.40 -60.78
N CYS A 290 11.82 -5.77 -59.65
CA CYS A 290 11.83 -6.42 -58.34
C CYS A 290 10.43 -6.45 -57.73
N VAL A 291 10.00 -7.63 -57.31
CA VAL A 291 8.86 -7.81 -56.40
C VAL A 291 9.37 -7.56 -54.99
N GLN A 292 8.74 -6.61 -54.28
CA GLN A 292 9.00 -6.36 -52.86
C GLN A 292 7.86 -6.93 -52.01
N VAL A 293 8.22 -7.76 -51.03
CA VAL A 293 7.30 -8.36 -50.07
C VAL A 293 7.59 -7.75 -48.70
N ASP A 294 6.56 -7.18 -48.09
CA ASP A 294 6.60 -6.64 -46.74
C ASP A 294 6.04 -7.70 -45.77
N VAL A 295 6.78 -7.99 -44.70
CA VAL A 295 6.30 -8.76 -43.55
C VAL A 295 6.17 -7.81 -42.37
N LEU A 296 4.94 -7.62 -41.90
CA LEU A 296 4.64 -6.91 -40.67
C LEU A 296 4.81 -7.87 -39.49
N VAL A 297 5.80 -7.58 -38.63
CA VAL A 297 6.15 -8.46 -37.50
C VAL A 297 5.50 -7.93 -36.24
N ARG A 298 4.60 -8.75 -35.67
CA ARG A 298 3.84 -8.40 -34.47
C ARG A 298 3.95 -9.49 -33.42
N ASP A 299 3.75 -9.06 -32.18
CA ASP A 299 3.66 -9.97 -31.05
C ASP A 299 2.25 -10.61 -30.96
N ARG A 300 2.05 -11.49 -29.98
CA ARG A 300 0.76 -12.18 -29.79
C ARG A 300 -0.41 -11.26 -29.42
N PHE A 301 -0.13 -10.02 -28.99
CA PHE A 301 -1.12 -9.01 -28.63
C PHE A 301 -1.34 -7.98 -29.74
N GLY A 302 -0.59 -8.09 -30.84
CA GLY A 302 -0.71 -7.21 -32.01
C GLY A 302 0.15 -5.96 -31.93
N ASN A 303 1.09 -5.88 -30.98
CA ASN A 303 2.07 -4.80 -30.90
C ASN A 303 3.14 -4.99 -31.97
N ASP A 304 3.65 -3.90 -32.53
CA ASP A 304 4.76 -3.95 -33.48
C ASP A 304 6.06 -4.25 -32.73
N CYS A 305 6.69 -5.38 -33.06
CA CYS A 305 7.90 -5.82 -32.36
C CYS A 305 9.08 -4.89 -32.63
N ALA A 306 10.02 -4.81 -31.69
CA ALA A 306 11.25 -4.05 -31.86
C ALA A 306 12.07 -4.52 -33.08
N ALA A 307 12.86 -3.60 -33.66
CA ALA A 307 13.52 -3.82 -34.95
C ALA A 307 14.47 -5.02 -34.90
N VAL A 308 15.16 -5.19 -33.78
CA VAL A 308 16.09 -6.31 -33.54
C VAL A 308 15.34 -7.65 -33.53
N ASP A 309 14.19 -7.73 -32.88
CA ASP A 309 13.41 -8.98 -32.79
C ASP A 309 12.75 -9.31 -34.12
N ALA A 310 12.26 -8.30 -34.84
CA ALA A 310 11.74 -8.46 -36.19
C ALA A 310 12.81 -9.01 -37.15
N LEU A 311 14.05 -8.54 -37.06
CA LEU A 311 15.18 -9.04 -37.85
C LEU A 311 15.55 -10.49 -37.50
N HIS A 312 15.55 -10.84 -36.21
CA HIS A 312 15.80 -12.22 -35.78
C HIS A 312 14.69 -13.17 -36.24
N PHE A 313 13.43 -12.73 -36.17
CA PHE A 313 12.29 -13.47 -36.69
C PHE A 313 12.38 -13.68 -38.20
N ALA A 314 12.75 -12.64 -38.95
CA ALA A 314 12.89 -12.69 -40.40
C ALA A 314 13.91 -13.74 -40.90
N ARG A 315 14.97 -13.99 -40.12
CA ARG A 315 15.97 -15.01 -40.44
C ARG A 315 15.41 -16.43 -40.39
N LYS A 316 14.33 -16.65 -39.64
CA LYS A 316 13.61 -17.94 -39.54
C LYS A 316 12.55 -18.11 -40.63
N LEU A 317 12.37 -17.13 -41.52
CA LEU A 317 11.39 -17.21 -42.60
C LEU A 317 11.95 -17.99 -43.80
N THR A 318 11.15 -18.92 -44.28
CA THR A 318 11.34 -19.67 -45.52
C THR A 318 10.51 -19.04 -46.63
N TRP A 319 11.07 -19.00 -47.84
CA TRP A 319 10.50 -18.29 -48.97
C TRP A 319 10.54 -19.21 -50.19
N ARG A 320 9.40 -19.40 -50.85
CA ARG A 320 9.30 -20.18 -52.09
C ARG A 320 8.47 -19.43 -53.12
N LEU A 321 8.95 -19.41 -54.37
CA LEU A 321 8.27 -18.74 -55.47
C LEU A 321 7.91 -19.80 -56.49
N LEU A 322 6.62 -20.15 -56.55
CA LEU A 322 6.13 -21.19 -57.44
C LEU A 322 5.62 -20.57 -58.73
N ASP A 323 6.03 -21.09 -59.89
CA ASP A 323 5.43 -20.73 -61.17
C ASP A 323 4.04 -21.37 -61.36
N SER A 324 3.40 -21.13 -62.50
CA SER A 324 2.09 -21.70 -62.84
C SER A 324 2.08 -23.23 -62.94
N SER A 325 3.25 -23.87 -63.05
CA SER A 325 3.42 -25.33 -63.03
C SER A 325 3.66 -25.89 -61.62
N GLY A 326 3.79 -25.02 -60.61
CA GLY A 326 4.11 -25.39 -59.24
C GLY A 326 5.59 -25.64 -58.99
N LYS A 327 6.46 -25.32 -59.95
CA LYS A 327 7.92 -25.46 -59.81
C LYS A 327 8.46 -24.28 -59.00
N ASP A 328 9.29 -24.58 -58.01
CA ASP A 328 10.00 -23.55 -57.26
C ASP A 328 11.11 -22.94 -58.13
N VAL A 329 10.92 -21.67 -58.48
CA VAL A 329 11.85 -20.88 -59.28
C VAL A 329 12.72 -19.96 -58.43
N MET A 330 12.49 -19.90 -57.11
CA MET A 330 13.30 -19.09 -56.20
C MET A 330 14.80 -19.43 -56.22
N PRO A 331 15.23 -20.72 -56.31
CA PRO A 331 16.66 -21.07 -56.35
C PRO A 331 17.40 -20.61 -57.61
N GLN A 332 16.67 -20.18 -58.65
CA GLN A 332 17.25 -19.66 -59.90
C GLN A 332 17.37 -18.13 -59.89
N ILE A 333 16.92 -17.47 -58.82
CA ILE A 333 17.04 -16.04 -58.62
C ILE A 333 18.34 -15.83 -57.83
N ASP A 334 19.40 -15.39 -58.51
CA ASP A 334 20.67 -15.08 -57.87
C ASP A 334 20.45 -14.13 -56.70
N PHE A 335 20.74 -14.63 -55.49
CA PHE A 335 21.13 -13.78 -54.39
C PHE A 335 22.53 -13.31 -54.74
N ASP A 336 22.72 -12.02 -55.03
CA ASP A 336 24.04 -11.40 -54.95
C ASP A 336 24.70 -11.93 -53.66
N GLY A 337 25.90 -12.49 -53.79
CA GLY A 337 26.62 -13.33 -52.81
C GLY A 337 26.97 -12.71 -51.46
N THR A 338 26.13 -11.81 -50.96
CA THR A 338 26.00 -11.36 -49.58
C THR A 338 24.51 -11.44 -49.28
N ALA A 339 24.08 -12.28 -48.32
CA ALA A 339 22.68 -12.35 -47.86
C ALA A 339 22.05 -10.95 -47.88
N ALA A 340 21.24 -10.65 -48.91
CA ALA A 340 20.72 -9.29 -49.12
C ALA A 340 20.07 -8.88 -47.80
N PRO A 341 20.44 -7.72 -47.23
CA PRO A 341 20.11 -7.46 -45.85
C PRO A 341 18.60 -7.42 -45.78
N THR A 342 18.05 -8.34 -44.99
CA THR A 342 16.71 -8.19 -44.46
C THR A 342 16.73 -6.84 -43.75
N ASN A 343 16.27 -5.79 -44.43
CA ASN A 343 16.24 -4.47 -43.84
C ASN A 343 14.92 -4.38 -43.07
N ALA A 344 15.02 -4.17 -41.76
CA ALA A 344 13.90 -3.64 -40.99
C ALA A 344 13.75 -2.18 -41.39
N LEU A 345 12.70 -1.87 -42.14
CA LEU A 345 12.33 -0.51 -42.46
C LEU A 345 11.20 -0.11 -41.52
N GLN A 346 11.42 0.97 -40.77
CA GLN A 346 10.33 1.62 -40.05
C GLN A 346 9.56 2.48 -41.06
N ASN A 347 8.25 2.26 -41.21
CA ASN A 347 7.42 3.15 -42.03
C ASN A 347 7.16 4.48 -41.28
N ALA A 348 6.52 5.44 -41.95
CA ALA A 348 6.19 6.73 -41.35
C ALA A 348 5.19 6.63 -40.18
N GLU A 349 4.53 5.49 -40.02
CA GLU A 349 3.56 5.18 -38.95
C GLU A 349 4.23 4.49 -37.74
N GLY A 350 5.53 4.16 -37.82
CA GLY A 350 6.28 3.51 -36.75
C GLY A 350 6.36 1.98 -36.85
N ASP A 351 5.58 1.34 -37.74
CA ASP A 351 5.59 -0.10 -37.96
C ASP A 351 6.96 -0.57 -38.45
N ILE A 352 7.44 -1.67 -37.87
CA ILE A 352 8.65 -2.34 -38.32
C ILE A 352 8.29 -3.40 -39.36
N ARG A 353 8.72 -3.15 -40.59
CA ARG A 353 8.51 -4.07 -41.72
C ARG A 353 9.81 -4.70 -42.15
N VAL A 354 9.75 -6.01 -42.30
CA VAL A 354 10.82 -6.83 -42.86
C VAL A 354 10.57 -6.92 -44.36
N VAL A 355 11.48 -6.36 -45.17
CA VAL A 355 11.32 -6.33 -46.62
C VAL A 355 12.22 -7.36 -47.29
N LYS A 356 11.66 -8.16 -48.19
CA LYS A 356 12.42 -9.04 -49.07
C LYS A 356 12.10 -8.77 -50.52
N SER A 357 13.14 -8.68 -51.35
CA SER A 357 13.04 -8.41 -52.78
C SER A 357 13.45 -9.65 -53.59
N CYS A 358 12.74 -9.92 -54.68
CA CYS A 358 13.12 -10.95 -55.65
C CYS A 358 12.74 -10.53 -57.07
N ARG A 359 13.45 -11.02 -58.09
CA ARG A 359 13.12 -10.78 -59.51
C ARG A 359 12.62 -12.08 -60.15
N PRO A 360 11.35 -12.18 -60.54
CA PRO A 360 10.86 -13.35 -61.27
C PRO A 360 11.59 -13.52 -62.62
N PRO A 361 11.82 -14.77 -63.07
CA PRO A 361 12.67 -15.05 -64.24
C PRO A 361 12.02 -14.68 -65.59
N GLY A 362 10.71 -14.47 -65.64
CA GLY A 362 10.00 -14.13 -66.87
C GLY A 362 8.52 -13.79 -66.64
N PRO A 363 7.79 -13.41 -67.70
CA PRO A 363 6.36 -13.09 -67.60
C PRO A 363 5.55 -14.32 -67.23
N GLY A 364 4.53 -14.13 -66.39
CA GLY A 364 3.70 -15.22 -65.89
C GLY A 364 3.04 -14.91 -64.55
N MET A 365 2.25 -15.87 -64.09
CA MET A 365 1.66 -15.84 -62.75
C MET A 365 2.49 -16.71 -61.81
N TYR A 366 2.84 -16.13 -60.66
CA TYR A 366 3.60 -16.80 -59.61
C TYR A 366 2.85 -16.77 -58.29
N ARG A 367 3.15 -17.72 -57.40
CA ARG A 367 2.68 -17.75 -56.02
C ARG A 367 3.86 -17.69 -55.07
N MET A 368 3.90 -16.64 -54.25
CA MET A 368 4.91 -16.46 -53.21
C MET A 368 4.41 -17.06 -51.90
N HIS A 369 5.07 -18.12 -51.46
CA HIS A 369 4.84 -18.77 -50.18
C HIS A 369 5.86 -18.28 -49.15
N VAL A 370 5.38 -17.82 -47.99
CA VAL A 370 6.18 -17.31 -46.88
C VAL A 370 5.74 -18.04 -45.62
N ALA A 371 6.64 -18.82 -45.03
CA ALA A 371 6.37 -19.65 -43.87
C ALA A 371 7.50 -19.55 -42.85
N VAL A 372 7.21 -19.84 -41.59
CA VAL A 372 8.25 -19.95 -40.56
C VAL A 372 8.92 -21.33 -40.66
N GLU A 373 10.24 -21.39 -40.51
CA GLU A 373 10.99 -22.65 -40.52
C GLU A 373 10.46 -23.60 -39.43
N GLY A 374 10.08 -24.82 -39.84
CA GLY A 374 9.44 -25.80 -38.95
C GLY A 374 8.00 -25.45 -38.52
N GLY A 375 7.42 -24.37 -39.05
CA GLY A 375 6.09 -23.87 -38.73
C GLY A 375 5.14 -23.77 -39.93
N GLY A 376 4.04 -23.05 -39.76
CA GLY A 376 3.01 -22.81 -40.78
C GLY A 376 3.28 -21.60 -41.67
N GLU A 377 2.44 -21.44 -42.69
CA GLU A 377 2.42 -20.25 -43.55
C GLU A 377 1.92 -19.02 -42.79
N LEU A 378 2.55 -17.87 -43.06
CA LEU A 378 2.12 -16.60 -42.47
C LEU A 378 0.77 -16.15 -43.03
N ARG A 379 0.02 -15.40 -42.24
CA ARG A 379 -1.26 -14.84 -42.68
C ARG A 379 -1.07 -13.92 -43.89
N GLY A 380 -1.81 -14.18 -44.96
CA GLY A 380 -1.69 -13.48 -46.25
C GLY A 380 -0.83 -14.23 -47.27
N SER A 381 -0.13 -15.29 -46.87
CA SER A 381 0.46 -16.25 -47.78
C SER A 381 -0.58 -17.31 -48.21
N PRO A 382 -0.53 -17.82 -49.45
CA PRO A 382 0.34 -17.40 -50.55
C PRO A 382 -0.11 -16.09 -51.20
N LEU A 383 0.87 -15.28 -51.62
CA LEU A 383 0.62 -14.04 -52.38
C LEU A 383 0.66 -14.31 -53.89
N SER A 384 -0.29 -13.75 -54.63
CA SER A 384 -0.34 -13.82 -56.09
C SER A 384 0.48 -12.70 -56.73
N VAL A 385 1.47 -13.06 -57.55
CA VAL A 385 2.34 -12.12 -58.26
C VAL A 385 2.11 -12.30 -59.76
N GLN A 386 1.67 -11.24 -60.44
CA GLN A 386 1.51 -11.24 -61.89
C GLN A 386 2.63 -10.42 -62.54
N VAL A 387 3.37 -11.04 -63.46
CA VAL A 387 4.45 -10.40 -64.22
C VAL A 387 4.03 -10.32 -65.67
N HIS A 388 3.98 -9.13 -66.23
CA HIS A 388 3.67 -8.92 -67.65
C HIS A 388 4.94 -8.79 -68.48
N GLY A 389 4.88 -9.22 -69.74
CA GLY A 389 5.94 -8.94 -70.71
C GLY A 389 5.92 -7.48 -71.14
N ASP A 390 6.98 -7.02 -71.83
CA ASP A 390 7.13 -5.62 -72.27
C ASP A 390 6.05 -5.11 -73.26
N ASN A 391 5.11 -5.96 -73.66
CA ASN A 391 3.98 -5.57 -74.50
C ASN A 391 2.79 -5.13 -73.65
N LEU A 392 2.62 -3.82 -73.50
CA LEU A 392 1.48 -3.11 -72.89
C LEU A 392 0.08 -3.39 -73.52
N ALA A 393 -0.05 -4.39 -74.41
CA ALA A 393 -1.28 -4.66 -75.15
C ALA A 393 -2.25 -5.65 -74.47
N ASP A 394 -1.78 -6.48 -73.53
CA ASP A 394 -2.61 -7.56 -72.95
C ASP A 394 -3.27 -7.19 -71.61
N ALA A 395 -3.02 -6.00 -71.06
CA ALA A 395 -3.62 -5.54 -69.80
C ALA A 395 -5.06 -5.00 -69.93
N ALA A 396 -5.56 -4.80 -71.15
CA ALA A 396 -6.87 -4.17 -71.40
C ALA A 396 -8.05 -5.17 -71.46
N GLY A 397 -7.87 -6.42 -71.01
CA GLY A 397 -8.88 -7.48 -71.11
C GLY A 397 -9.65 -7.86 -69.84
N ALA A 398 -9.31 -7.31 -68.67
CA ALA A 398 -9.97 -7.69 -67.41
C ALA A 398 -11.11 -6.72 -67.06
N SER A 399 -12.33 -7.21 -67.26
CA SER A 399 -13.64 -6.62 -66.90
C SER A 399 -13.66 -5.90 -65.55
N SER A 400 -14.00 -4.61 -65.55
CA SER A 400 -14.28 -3.81 -64.37
C SER A 400 -15.68 -4.10 -63.81
N GLN A 401 -15.76 -4.63 -62.58
CA GLN A 401 -16.94 -4.50 -61.71
C GLN A 401 -16.52 -3.78 -60.43
N PRO A 402 -17.28 -2.78 -59.94
CA PRO A 402 -17.01 -2.13 -58.66
C PRO A 402 -17.39 -3.05 -57.48
N PRO A 403 -16.73 -2.91 -56.31
CA PRO A 403 -17.00 -3.76 -55.15
C PRO A 403 -18.37 -3.44 -54.51
N PRO A 404 -19.01 -4.42 -53.84
CA PRO A 404 -20.31 -4.24 -53.20
C PRO A 404 -20.21 -3.40 -51.91
N VAL A 405 -21.29 -2.67 -51.60
CA VAL A 405 -21.45 -1.82 -50.42
C VAL A 405 -21.57 -2.67 -49.14
N ASP A 406 -20.82 -2.30 -48.10
CA ASP A 406 -20.86 -2.94 -46.78
C ASP A 406 -22.09 -2.48 -45.98
N VAL A 407 -23.09 -3.37 -45.90
CA VAL A 407 -24.37 -3.14 -45.23
C VAL A 407 -24.23 -3.24 -43.69
N ALA A 408 -23.16 -3.84 -43.15
CA ALA A 408 -22.97 -4.00 -41.71
C ALA A 408 -22.65 -2.68 -41.00
N ALA A 409 -21.90 -1.79 -41.67
CA ALA A 409 -21.58 -0.45 -41.15
C ALA A 409 -22.81 0.48 -41.03
N LEU A 410 -23.89 0.17 -41.74
CA LEU A 410 -25.15 0.95 -41.72
C LEU A 410 -26.06 0.59 -40.53
N TRP A 411 -25.99 -0.65 -40.03
CA TRP A 411 -26.79 -1.10 -38.88
C TRP A 411 -26.18 -0.72 -37.52
N ALA A 412 -24.85 -0.62 -37.42
CA ALA A 412 -24.16 -0.22 -36.19
C ALA A 412 -24.47 1.24 -35.77
N ARG A 413 -24.78 2.12 -36.73
CA ARG A 413 -25.14 3.53 -36.46
C ARG A 413 -26.56 3.73 -35.94
N ILE A 414 -27.44 2.74 -36.11
CA ILE A 414 -28.84 2.80 -35.65
C ILE A 414 -28.96 2.32 -34.19
N ALA A 415 -28.16 1.33 -33.79
CA ALA A 415 -28.16 0.77 -32.44
C ALA A 415 -27.59 1.72 -31.36
N ALA A 416 -26.74 2.68 -31.74
CA ALA A 416 -26.11 3.63 -30.81
C ALA A 416 -27.04 4.75 -30.31
N VAL A 417 -28.25 4.88 -30.87
CA VAL A 417 -29.18 5.98 -30.55
C VAL A 417 -30.24 5.60 -29.49
N GLU A 418 -30.41 4.31 -29.18
CA GLU A 418 -31.51 3.83 -28.32
C GLU A 418 -31.15 3.55 -26.85
N LEU A 419 -29.89 3.70 -26.43
CA LEU A 419 -29.43 3.33 -25.07
C LEU A 419 -29.20 4.50 -24.08
N ALA A 420 -29.46 5.75 -24.48
CA ALA A 420 -29.27 6.95 -23.65
C ALA A 420 -30.52 7.35 -22.83
N GLY A 421 -31.11 6.41 -22.07
CA GLY A 421 -32.31 6.64 -21.26
C GLY A 421 -32.03 6.58 -19.75
N GLU A 422 -31.84 7.73 -19.11
CA GLU A 422 -31.72 7.92 -17.65
C GLU A 422 -33.08 7.82 -16.93
N THR A 423 -33.10 7.43 -15.64
CA THR A 423 -34.08 7.91 -14.63
C THR A 423 -33.61 7.67 -13.19
N GLU A 424 -33.72 8.72 -12.37
CA GLU A 424 -33.47 8.78 -10.92
C GLU A 424 -34.64 8.23 -10.07
N SER A 425 -34.40 7.91 -8.79
CA SER A 425 -35.38 8.20 -7.71
C SER A 425 -34.76 8.20 -6.29
N ARG A 426 -35.45 8.90 -5.38
CA ARG A 426 -35.07 9.52 -4.09
C ARG A 426 -35.43 8.74 -2.79
N ASP A 427 -34.66 9.03 -1.73
CA ASP A 427 -34.93 9.24 -0.27
C ASP A 427 -35.68 8.22 0.62
N SER A 428 -35.14 7.91 1.82
CA SER A 428 -35.43 8.66 3.07
C SER A 428 -35.01 7.97 4.41
N SER A 429 -34.66 8.83 5.37
CA SER A 429 -34.83 8.77 6.85
C SER A 429 -33.73 8.24 7.78
N ASP A 430 -33.30 9.17 8.64
CA ASP A 430 -32.35 9.12 9.76
C ASP A 430 -32.74 8.20 10.93
N GLU A 431 -31.72 7.65 11.59
CA GLU A 431 -31.44 7.81 13.04
C GLU A 431 -29.98 7.35 13.27
N ARG A 432 -29.06 8.30 13.57
CA ARG A 432 -27.60 8.13 13.48
C ARG A 432 -26.99 7.48 14.73
N GLU A 433 -26.52 6.25 14.56
CA GLU A 433 -25.34 5.69 15.22
C GLU A 433 -24.10 6.41 14.65
N THR A 434 -23.11 6.77 15.47
CA THR A 434 -21.93 7.49 14.95
C THR A 434 -21.10 6.56 14.03
N ALA A 435 -20.36 7.14 13.08
CA ALA A 435 -19.59 6.37 12.09
C ALA A 435 -18.58 5.41 12.72
N GLU A 436 -18.05 5.78 13.90
CA GLU A 436 -17.12 4.98 14.69
C GLU A 436 -17.84 3.81 15.41
N GLU A 437 -19.06 4.03 15.93
CA GLU A 437 -19.89 2.99 16.56
C GLU A 437 -20.40 1.95 15.55
N ALA A 438 -20.75 2.38 14.33
CA ALA A 438 -21.23 1.50 13.26
C ALA A 438 -20.12 0.62 12.65
N TYR A 439 -18.89 1.12 12.60
CA TYR A 439 -17.71 0.41 12.08
C TYR A 439 -17.29 -0.76 12.99
N ILE A 440 -17.30 -0.54 14.32
CA ILE A 440 -16.97 -1.57 15.33
C ILE A 440 -17.98 -2.73 15.32
N ARG A 441 -19.25 -2.45 14.99
CA ARG A 441 -20.33 -3.45 14.92
C ARG A 441 -20.28 -4.31 13.65
N GLN A 442 -19.79 -3.78 12.53
CA GLN A 442 -19.84 -4.42 11.21
C GLN A 442 -18.56 -5.17 10.83
N HIS A 443 -17.44 -4.91 11.51
CA HIS A 443 -16.16 -5.57 11.25
C HIS A 443 -15.65 -6.34 12.48
N PRO A 444 -16.16 -7.57 12.73
CA PRO A 444 -15.60 -8.46 13.76
C PRO A 444 -14.17 -8.94 13.44
N ASP A 445 -13.67 -8.62 12.25
CA ASP A 445 -12.41 -9.06 11.67
C ASP A 445 -11.30 -8.00 11.77
N VAL A 446 -11.55 -6.85 12.41
CA VAL A 446 -10.48 -5.92 12.80
C VAL A 446 -9.54 -6.68 13.75
N PRO A 447 -8.24 -6.80 13.44
CA PRO A 447 -7.29 -7.44 14.34
C PRO A 447 -7.15 -6.59 15.61
N VAL A 448 -7.98 -6.88 16.59
CA VAL A 448 -7.80 -6.43 17.97
C VAL A 448 -6.55 -7.13 18.47
N VAL A 449 -5.48 -6.39 18.75
CA VAL A 449 -4.43 -6.89 19.63
C VAL A 449 -5.07 -6.99 21.01
N ALA A 450 -5.70 -8.13 21.28
CA ALA A 450 -6.56 -8.34 22.44
C ALA A 450 -5.80 -8.59 23.74
N ASP A 451 -4.47 -8.64 23.70
CA ASP A 451 -3.67 -8.96 24.87
C ASP A 451 -2.56 -7.95 25.15
N LEU A 452 -3.01 -6.76 25.60
CA LEU A 452 -2.21 -5.89 26.46
C LEU A 452 -2.34 -6.29 27.95
N GLN A 453 -3.13 -7.33 28.29
CA GLN A 453 -3.46 -7.65 29.68
C GLN A 453 -2.26 -8.21 30.47
N ASP A 454 -1.22 -8.69 29.79
CA ASP A 454 0.02 -9.16 30.43
C ASP A 454 1.03 -8.05 30.78
N MET A 455 0.78 -6.79 30.42
CA MET A 455 1.69 -5.66 30.73
C MET A 455 1.33 -4.87 32.01
N TRP A 456 0.13 -5.04 32.57
CA TRP A 456 -0.39 -4.21 33.69
C TRP A 456 -0.11 -4.80 35.08
N LEU A 457 1.01 -5.52 35.22
CA LEU A 457 1.35 -6.22 36.44
C LEU A 457 1.57 -5.29 37.64
N VAL A 458 1.78 -3.98 37.50
CA VAL A 458 2.02 -3.11 38.65
C VAL A 458 0.75 -2.89 39.48
N SER A 459 -0.38 -2.52 38.86
CA SER A 459 -1.64 -2.28 39.58
C SER A 459 -2.24 -3.58 40.10
N ARG A 460 -2.18 -4.67 39.31
CA ARG A 460 -2.64 -5.99 39.76
C ARG A 460 -1.73 -6.57 40.86
N TYR A 461 -0.41 -6.44 40.78
CA TYR A 461 0.50 -6.84 41.86
C TYR A 461 0.31 -5.97 43.11
N GLN A 462 0.12 -4.65 42.99
CA GLN A 462 -0.14 -3.81 44.15
C GLN A 462 -1.53 -4.05 44.77
N ALA A 463 -2.54 -4.34 43.95
CA ALA A 463 -3.88 -4.73 44.41
C ALA A 463 -3.88 -6.13 45.04
N GLU A 464 -3.22 -7.12 44.44
CA GLU A 464 -3.07 -8.48 44.98
C GLU A 464 -2.21 -8.48 46.25
N ARG A 465 -1.14 -7.67 46.30
CA ARG A 465 -0.31 -7.47 47.49
C ARG A 465 -1.10 -6.78 48.60
N LYS A 466 -1.87 -5.72 48.32
CA LYS A 466 -2.78 -5.09 49.31
C LYS A 466 -3.89 -6.04 49.76
N ARG A 467 -4.42 -6.89 48.86
CA ARG A 467 -5.41 -7.91 49.20
C ARG A 467 -4.81 -9.00 50.08
N ALA A 468 -3.57 -9.41 49.80
CA ALA A 468 -2.80 -10.34 50.61
C ALA A 468 -2.41 -9.76 51.99
N GLU A 469 -2.05 -8.48 52.05
CA GLU A 469 -1.76 -7.74 53.29
C GLU A 469 -3.03 -7.56 54.14
N ARG A 470 -4.19 -7.27 53.53
CA ARG A 470 -5.49 -7.24 54.23
C ARG A 470 -5.92 -8.62 54.73
N LEU A 471 -5.76 -9.67 53.93
CA LEU A 471 -6.03 -11.06 54.32
C LEU A 471 -5.07 -11.56 55.42
N ALA A 472 -3.82 -11.10 55.43
CA ALA A 472 -2.84 -11.39 56.47
C ALA A 472 -3.14 -10.62 57.77
N SER A 473 -3.60 -9.37 57.66
CA SER A 473 -4.06 -8.55 58.79
C SER A 473 -5.31 -9.16 59.47
N ASP A 474 -6.27 -9.64 58.68
CA ASP A 474 -7.48 -10.32 59.20
C ASP A 474 -7.19 -11.69 59.83
N ARG A 475 -6.12 -12.38 59.41
CA ARG A 475 -5.67 -13.66 60.03
C ARG A 475 -4.79 -13.48 61.25
N GLY A 476 -4.29 -12.27 61.53
CA GLY A 476 -3.49 -11.95 62.72
C GLY A 476 -4.29 -11.74 64.01
N GLY A 477 -5.63 -11.80 63.95
CA GLY A 477 -6.54 -11.51 65.07
C GLY A 477 -7.05 -12.72 65.86
N GLN A 478 -6.68 -13.97 65.56
CA GLN A 478 -7.08 -15.13 66.35
C GLN A 478 -5.92 -16.11 66.61
N GLY A 479 -5.29 -15.93 67.78
CA GLY A 479 -4.75 -16.98 68.65
C GLY A 479 -3.51 -17.75 68.19
N LEU A 480 -2.35 -17.45 68.77
CA LEU A 480 -1.82 -18.12 69.98
C LEU A 480 -0.59 -17.39 70.52
#